data_AF-A0A7V5UK17-F1
#
_entry.id   AF-A0A7V5UK17-F1
#
_cell.length_a   1.000
_cell.length_b   1.000
_cell.length_c   1.000
_cell.angle_alpha   90.00
_cell.angle_beta   90.00
_cell.angle_gamma   90.00
#
_symmetry.space_group_name_H-M   'P 1'
#
loop_
_entity.id
_entity.type
_entity.pdbx_description
1 polymer ?
#
loop_
_entity_poly.entity_id
_entity_poly.type
_entity_poly.pdbx_seq_one_letter_code
_entity_poly.pdbx_strand_id
1 'polypeptide(L)'
;LVEEGMKVALPLVIVETRPYLFKSGIQIALCALAGGAAFGTIENLIYLEIYIPDASESIRWVRWTFCLGGHTLWSGIAGIGIWRMWRKTIVAGSHPDMTVAAPWLITAMVLHGIYNTVALVLFR
;
A
#
# COMPACT_ATOMS: atom_id res chain seq x y z
N LEU A 1 -8.49 1.60 5.89
CA LEU A 1 -8.71 0.14 5.68
C LEU A 1 -8.96 -0.17 4.20
N VAL A 2 -10.02 0.35 3.58
CA VAL A 2 -10.28 0.20 2.13
C VAL A 2 -9.10 0.71 1.28
N GLU A 3 -8.52 1.84 1.67
CA GLU A 3 -7.38 2.46 0.97
C GLU A 3 -6.19 1.52 0.80
N GLU A 4 -5.82 0.76 1.84
CA GLU A 4 -4.69 -0.19 1.74
C GLU A 4 -5.01 -1.33 0.78
N GLY A 5 -6.24 -1.83 0.77
CA GLY A 5 -6.68 -2.82 -0.22
C GLY A 5 -6.62 -2.27 -1.64
N MET A 6 -7.07 -1.03 -1.85
CA MET A 6 -7.10 -0.40 -3.18
C MET A 6 -5.71 -0.11 -3.74
N LYS A 7 -4.74 0.27 -2.91
CA LYS A 7 -3.34 0.52 -3.34
C LYS A 7 -2.69 -0.69 -4.00
N VAL A 8 -3.06 -1.88 -3.56
CA VAL A 8 -2.51 -3.16 -4.05
C VAL A 8 -3.53 -3.99 -4.82
N ALA A 9 -4.69 -3.43 -5.16
CA ALA A 9 -5.76 -4.16 -5.83
C ALA A 9 -5.31 -4.71 -7.19
N LEU A 10 -4.56 -3.95 -7.97
CA LEU A 10 -4.07 -4.38 -9.27
C LEU A 10 -3.18 -5.65 -9.18
N PRO A 11 -2.06 -5.66 -8.42
CA PRO A 11 -1.27 -6.88 -8.29
C PRO A 11 -2.03 -8.01 -7.62
N LEU A 12 -2.95 -7.73 -6.69
CA LEU A 12 -3.78 -8.75 -6.05
C LEU A 12 -4.68 -9.46 -7.07
N VAL A 13 -5.48 -8.71 -7.85
CA VAL A 13 -6.38 -9.27 -8.86
C VAL A 13 -5.61 -10.03 -9.94
N ILE A 14 -4.45 -9.54 -10.36
CA ILE A 14 -3.61 -10.26 -11.33
C ILE A 14 -3.16 -11.61 -10.74
N VAL A 15 -2.70 -11.66 -9.49
CA VAL A 15 -2.28 -12.92 -8.87
C VAL A 15 -3.45 -13.88 -8.67
N GLU A 16 -4.63 -13.37 -8.30
CA GLU A 16 -5.82 -14.20 -8.11
C GLU A 16 -6.37 -14.78 -9.42
N THR A 17 -6.33 -14.00 -10.51
CA THR A 17 -6.99 -14.39 -11.78
C THR A 17 -6.03 -14.94 -12.83
N ARG A 18 -4.83 -14.36 -12.95
CA ARG A 18 -3.87 -14.63 -14.02
C ARG A 18 -2.42 -14.51 -13.51
N PRO A 19 -2.00 -15.36 -12.54
CA PRO A 19 -0.71 -15.22 -11.85
C PRO A 19 0.51 -15.31 -12.78
N TYR A 20 0.36 -15.97 -13.94
CA TYR A 20 1.39 -16.11 -14.97
C TYR A 20 1.74 -14.80 -15.71
N LEU A 21 0.94 -13.73 -15.56
CA LEU A 21 1.29 -12.40 -16.11
C LEU A 21 2.48 -11.77 -15.40
N PHE A 22 2.70 -12.11 -14.12
CA PHE A 22 3.93 -11.78 -13.44
C PHE A 22 5.00 -12.83 -13.72
N LYS A 23 6.17 -12.36 -14.15
CA LYS A 23 7.36 -13.17 -14.42
C LYS A 23 8.32 -13.21 -13.23
N SER A 24 8.23 -12.24 -12.33
CA SER A 24 9.05 -12.20 -11.12
C SER A 24 8.31 -11.54 -9.95
N GLY A 25 8.65 -11.97 -8.74
CA GLY A 25 8.11 -11.35 -7.51
C GLY A 25 8.49 -9.88 -7.33
N ILE A 26 9.59 -9.45 -7.95
CA ILE A 26 10.01 -8.05 -7.95
C ILE A 26 8.97 -7.16 -8.64
N GLN A 27 8.33 -7.63 -9.71
CA GLN A 27 7.27 -6.88 -10.38
C GLN A 27 6.09 -6.60 -9.44
N ILE A 28 5.71 -7.59 -8.63
CA ILE A 28 4.64 -7.46 -7.63
C ILE A 28 5.03 -6.42 -6.57
N ALA A 29 6.25 -6.52 -6.04
CA ALA A 29 6.76 -5.57 -5.06
C ALA A 29 6.79 -4.14 -5.60
N LEU A 30 7.29 -3.95 -6.84
CA LEU A 30 7.32 -2.64 -7.50
C LEU A 30 5.92 -2.10 -7.76
N CYS A 31 4.97 -2.92 -8.20
CA CYS A 31 3.57 -2.51 -8.38
C CYS A 31 2.95 -2.04 -7.06
N ALA A 32 3.19 -2.77 -5.96
CA ALA A 32 2.65 -2.41 -4.65
C ALA A 32 3.27 -1.12 -4.10
N LEU A 33 4.60 -0.97 -4.19
CA LEU A 33 5.28 0.27 -3.80
C LEU A 33 4.81 1.45 -4.64
N ALA A 34 4.70 1.29 -5.96
CA ALA A 34 4.21 2.32 -6.87
C ALA A 34 2.76 2.70 -6.58
N GLY A 35 1.89 1.74 -6.27
CA GLY A 35 0.51 2.00 -5.86
C GLY A 35 0.42 2.83 -4.57
N GLY A 36 1.25 2.50 -3.57
CA GLY A 36 1.36 3.27 -2.33
C GLY A 36 1.90 4.69 -2.55
N ALA A 37 2.95 4.84 -3.36
CA ALA A 37 3.53 6.13 -3.69
C ALA A 37 2.53 7.01 -4.47
N ALA A 38 1.90 6.47 -5.50
CA ALA A 38 0.90 7.18 -6.30
C ALA A 38 -0.28 7.66 -5.43
N PHE A 39 -0.80 6.78 -4.57
CA PHE A 39 -1.85 7.16 -3.63
C PHE A 39 -1.38 8.28 -2.69
N GLY A 40 -0.23 8.13 -2.05
CA GLY A 40 0.30 9.13 -1.12
C GLY A 40 0.57 10.49 -1.78
N THR A 41 1.02 10.49 -3.03
CA THR A 41 1.18 11.70 -3.83
C THR A 41 -0.16 12.38 -4.07
N ILE A 42 -1.17 11.64 -4.54
CA ILE A 42 -2.51 12.18 -4.80
C ILE A 42 -3.14 12.70 -3.51
N GLU A 43 -3.04 11.94 -2.42
CA GLU A 43 -3.57 12.34 -1.12
C GLU A 43 -2.92 13.65 -0.65
N ASN A 44 -1.59 13.74 -0.73
CA ASN A 44 -0.88 14.96 -0.34
C ASN A 44 -1.27 16.18 -1.18
N LEU A 45 -1.46 16.01 -2.49
CA LEU A 45 -1.94 17.10 -3.34
C LEU A 45 -3.34 17.56 -2.94
N ILE A 46 -4.25 16.62 -2.67
CA ILE A 46 -5.60 16.95 -2.21
C ILE A 46 -5.53 17.71 -0.86
N TYR A 47 -4.73 17.24 0.09
CA TYR A 47 -4.64 17.91 1.38
C TYR A 47 -3.99 19.28 1.31
N LEU A 48 -2.92 19.44 0.56
CA LEU A 48 -2.16 20.70 0.53
C LEU A 48 -2.77 21.76 -0.38
N GLU A 49 -3.53 21.36 -1.40
CA GLU A 49 -4.12 22.30 -2.36
C GLU A 49 -5.61 22.55 -2.10
N ILE A 50 -6.33 21.59 -1.50
CA ILE A 50 -7.79 21.67 -1.33
C ILE A 50 -8.17 21.80 0.14
N TYR A 51 -7.65 20.94 1.02
CA TYR A 51 -8.08 20.94 2.44
C TYR A 51 -7.33 21.93 3.32
N ILE A 52 -6.05 22.20 3.01
CA ILE A 52 -5.15 23.07 3.79
C ILE A 52 -4.31 23.93 2.83
N PRO A 53 -4.94 24.82 2.05
CA PRO A 53 -4.24 25.63 1.04
C PRO A 53 -3.07 26.44 1.62
N ASP A 54 -3.23 26.94 2.86
CA ASP A 54 -2.21 27.70 3.58
C ASP A 54 -1.40 26.84 4.58
N ALA A 55 -1.11 25.59 4.22
CA ALA A 55 -0.33 24.69 5.07
C ALA A 55 1.06 25.28 5.40
N SER A 56 1.44 25.22 6.68
CA SER A 56 2.79 25.56 7.12
C SER A 56 3.84 24.66 6.44
N GLU A 57 5.08 25.14 6.37
CA GLU A 57 6.19 24.37 5.82
C GLU A 57 6.39 23.04 6.56
N SER A 58 6.22 23.04 7.89
CA SER A 58 6.29 21.83 8.71
C SER A 58 5.24 20.78 8.32
N ILE A 59 3.99 21.20 8.05
CA ILE A 59 2.92 20.30 7.59
C ILE A 59 3.26 19.73 6.21
N ARG A 60 3.72 20.57 5.26
CA ARG A 60 4.14 20.08 3.93
C ARG A 60 5.25 19.05 4.05
N TRP A 61 6.25 19.32 4.89
CA TRP A 61 7.37 18.41 5.09
C TRP A 61 6.93 17.07 5.67
N VAL A 62 6.10 17.08 6.73
CA VAL A 62 5.57 15.85 7.34
C VAL A 62 4.75 15.05 6.34
N ARG A 63 3.90 15.70 5.55
CA ARG A 63 3.07 15.01 4.56
C ARG A 63 3.90 14.37 3.45
N TRP A 64 4.83 15.11 2.86
CA TRP A 64 5.65 14.59 1.76
C TRP A 64 6.68 13.55 2.20
N THR A 65 7.05 13.49 3.47
CA THR A 65 8.01 12.49 3.98
C THR A 65 7.30 11.33 4.67
N PHE A 66 6.56 11.59 5.75
CA PHE A 66 5.94 10.56 6.57
C PHE A 66 4.65 10.01 5.96
N CYS A 67 3.73 10.82 5.41
CA CYS A 67 2.53 10.25 4.76
C CYS A 67 2.93 9.46 3.51
N LEU A 68 3.68 10.08 2.59
CA LEU A 68 4.09 9.43 1.35
C LEU A 68 4.95 8.18 1.61
N GLY A 69 5.96 8.31 2.48
CA GLY A 69 6.83 7.22 2.88
C GLY A 69 6.05 6.11 3.58
N GLY A 70 5.14 6.47 4.47
CA GLY A 70 4.22 5.55 5.14
C GLY A 70 3.38 4.75 4.14
N HIS A 71 2.61 5.42 3.29
CA HIS A 71 1.78 4.73 2.28
C HIS A 71 2.59 3.82 1.37
N THR A 72 3.76 4.26 0.93
CA THR A 72 4.67 3.45 0.11
C THR A 72 5.11 2.20 0.88
N LEU A 73 5.54 2.36 2.13
CA LEU A 73 6.01 1.27 2.98
C LEU A 73 4.91 0.26 3.32
N TRP A 74 3.74 0.71 3.77
CA TRP A 74 2.62 -0.15 4.13
C TRP A 74 2.12 -0.93 2.91
N SER A 75 2.04 -0.28 1.74
CA SER A 75 1.71 -0.97 0.49
C SER A 75 2.79 -1.98 0.10
N GLY A 76 4.07 -1.70 0.34
CA GLY A 76 5.16 -2.65 0.20
C GLY A 76 5.00 -3.90 1.08
N ILE A 77 4.61 -3.72 2.35
CA ILE A 77 4.31 -4.84 3.28
C ILE A 77 3.16 -5.69 2.73
N ALA A 78 2.08 -5.07 2.27
CA ALA A 78 0.99 -5.78 1.60
C ALA A 78 1.48 -6.54 0.34
N GLY A 79 2.35 -5.91 -0.45
CA GLY A 79 2.99 -6.49 -1.62
C GLY A 79 3.82 -7.74 -1.32
N ILE A 80 4.48 -7.82 -0.15
CA ILE A 80 5.19 -9.03 0.30
C ILE A 80 4.22 -10.20 0.45
N GLY A 81 3.03 -9.96 1.03
CA GLY A 81 2.00 -10.99 1.13
C GLY A 81 1.56 -11.51 -0.24
N ILE A 82 1.27 -10.59 -1.17
CA ILE A 82 0.82 -10.93 -2.53
C ILE A 82 1.91 -11.70 -3.27
N TRP A 83 3.18 -11.29 -3.12
CA TRP A 83 4.32 -12.01 -3.68
C TRP A 83 4.43 -13.43 -3.12
N ARG A 84 4.25 -13.63 -1.80
CA ARG A 84 4.29 -14.95 -1.18
C ARG A 84 3.17 -15.86 -1.70
N MET A 85 1.96 -15.31 -1.83
CA MET A 85 0.83 -16.02 -2.44
C MET A 85 1.15 -16.43 -3.89
N TRP A 86 1.60 -15.48 -4.71
CA TRP A 86 2.01 -15.74 -6.09
C TRP A 86 3.08 -16.82 -6.21
N ARG A 87 4.12 -16.76 -5.36
CA ARG A 87 5.20 -17.75 -5.37
C ARG A 87 4.67 -19.15 -5.04
N LYS A 88 3.78 -19.27 -4.04
CA LYS A 88 3.14 -20.56 -3.71
C LYS A 88 2.34 -21.09 -4.90
N THR A 89 1.50 -20.24 -5.51
CA THR A 89 0.68 -20.54 -6.69
C THR A 89 1.53 -21.05 -7.86
N ILE A 90 2.57 -20.31 -8.25
CA ILE A 90 3.41 -20.66 -9.41
C ILE A 90 4.27 -21.90 -9.15
N VAL A 91 4.87 -22.03 -7.96
CA VAL A 91 5.76 -23.16 -7.65
C VAL A 91 4.97 -24.46 -7.43
N ALA A 92 3.85 -24.40 -6.72
CA ALA A 92 3.05 -25.58 -6.41
C ALA A 92 2.03 -25.93 -7.50
N GLY A 93 1.84 -25.07 -8.51
CA GLY A 93 0.78 -25.23 -9.51
C GLY A 93 -0.63 -25.21 -8.90
N SER A 94 -0.78 -24.57 -7.74
CA SER A 94 -2.03 -24.53 -6.97
C SER A 94 -2.83 -23.27 -7.28
N HIS A 95 -4.09 -23.24 -6.89
CA HIS A 95 -4.85 -22.00 -6.86
C HIS A 95 -4.23 -20.96 -5.90
N PRO A 96 -4.41 -19.65 -6.17
CA PRO A 96 -4.13 -18.58 -5.22
C PRO A 96 -4.89 -18.79 -3.90
N ASP A 97 -4.17 -18.60 -2.80
CA ASP A 97 -4.66 -18.86 -1.44
C ASP A 97 -4.51 -17.59 -0.61
N MET A 98 -5.65 -16.95 -0.35
CA MET A 98 -5.67 -15.63 0.26
C MET A 98 -5.17 -15.64 1.71
N THR A 99 -5.22 -16.79 2.37
CA THR A 99 -4.72 -16.96 3.74
C THR A 99 -3.22 -16.67 3.85
N VAL A 100 -2.47 -16.79 2.74
CA VAL A 100 -1.04 -16.50 2.68
C VAL A 100 -0.75 -15.00 2.72
N ALA A 101 -1.53 -14.17 2.02
CA ALA A 101 -1.30 -12.72 2.03
C ALA A 101 -2.07 -11.99 3.13
N ALA A 102 -3.15 -12.57 3.66
CA ALA A 102 -4.02 -11.92 4.65
C ALA A 102 -3.25 -11.33 5.85
N PRO A 103 -2.29 -12.03 6.50
CA PRO A 103 -1.53 -11.44 7.62
C PRO A 103 -0.74 -10.18 7.24
N TRP A 104 -0.23 -10.12 6.02
CA TRP A 104 0.53 -8.99 5.50
C TRP A 104 -0.36 -7.80 5.17
N LEU A 105 -1.52 -8.06 4.55
CA LEU A 105 -2.55 -7.07 4.28
C LEU A 105 -3.08 -6.46 5.59
N ILE A 106 -3.39 -7.30 6.57
CA ILE A 106 -3.85 -6.87 7.90
C ILE A 106 -2.77 -6.05 8.60
N THR A 107 -1.50 -6.46 8.53
CA THR A 107 -0.39 -5.70 9.12
C THR A 107 -0.28 -4.30 8.51
N ALA A 108 -0.31 -4.18 7.18
CA ALA A 108 -0.29 -2.89 6.50
C ALA A 108 -1.47 -1.99 6.90
N MET A 109 -2.67 -2.57 6.95
CA MET A 109 -3.90 -1.90 7.39
C MET A 109 -3.81 -1.37 8.83
N VAL A 110 -3.29 -2.17 9.75
CA VAL A 110 -3.12 -1.79 11.17
C VAL A 110 -2.08 -0.68 11.28
N LEU A 111 -0.92 -0.80 10.63
CA LEU A 111 0.13 0.22 10.66
C LEU A 111 -0.36 1.56 10.12
N HIS A 112 -1.08 1.54 9.00
CA HIS A 112 -1.71 2.75 8.47
C HIS A 112 -2.77 3.31 9.43
N GLY A 113 -3.63 2.47 10.00
CA GLY A 113 -4.63 2.92 10.98
C GLY A 113 -4.02 3.56 12.23
N ILE A 114 -2.91 3.01 12.73
CA ILE A 114 -2.14 3.60 13.84
C ILE A 114 -1.58 4.97 13.44
N TYR A 115 -0.96 5.07 12.26
CA TYR A 115 -0.44 6.35 11.76
C TYR A 115 -1.54 7.42 11.69
N ASN A 116 -2.69 7.09 11.11
CA ASN A 116 -3.81 8.03 11.01
C ASN A 116 -4.35 8.44 12.40
N THR A 117 -4.41 7.50 13.34
CA THR A 117 -4.83 7.78 14.71
C THR A 117 -3.87 8.75 15.38
N VAL A 118 -2.56 8.52 15.27
CA VAL A 118 -1.53 9.42 15.80
C VAL A 118 -1.61 10.79 15.15
N ALA A 119 -1.74 10.85 13.81
CA ALA A 119 -1.87 12.10 13.09
C ALA A 119 -3.10 12.91 13.54
N LEU A 120 -4.24 12.25 13.73
CA LEU A 120 -5.47 12.89 14.22
C LEU A 120 -5.32 13.44 15.65
N VAL A 121 -4.53 12.80 16.50
CA VAL A 121 -4.30 13.27 17.88
C VAL A 121 -3.30 14.44 17.90
N LEU A 122 -2.26 14.39 17.07
CA LEU A 122 -1.17 15.37 17.08
C LEU A 122 -1.45 16.62 16.24
N PHE A 123 -2.25 16.51 15.18
CA PHE A 123 -2.54 17.60 14.23
C PHE A 123 -3.98 18.10 14.31
N ARG A 124 -4.59 17.98 15.49
CA ARG A 124 -5.85 18.63 15.84
C ARG A 124 -5.68 20.13 16.04
#